data_AF-A0A2W6DL64-F1
#
_entry.id   AF-A0A2W6DL64-F1
#
_cell.length_a   1.000
_cell.length_b   1.000
_cell.length_c   1.000
_cell.angle_alpha   90.00
_cell.angle_beta   90.00
_cell.angle_gamma   90.00
#
_symmetry.space_group_name_H-M   'P 1'
#
loop_
_entity.id
_entity.type
_entity.pdbx_description
1 polymer ?
#
loop_
_entity_poly.entity_id
_entity_poly.type
_entity_poly.pdbx_seq_one_letter_code
_entity_poly.pdbx_strand_id
1 'polypeptide(L)'
;MVSCGLSYPAKDNSDWVHFPANTVTLRSGPSNSCIQTGQGLHDQRAQYLCYTPGDGGTWTFLRNTSTGDQGWVRDDLLPKYGSDKRCEDNPSPAFVR
;
A
#
# COMPACT_ATOMS: atom_id res chain seq x y z
N MET A 1 -3.71 6.63 -16.51
CA MET A 1 -4.72 7.13 -15.55
C MET A 1 -4.53 6.30 -14.29
N VAL A 2 -4.14 6.92 -13.18
CA VAL A 2 -3.95 6.17 -11.93
C VAL A 2 -5.32 5.94 -11.31
N SER A 3 -5.76 4.69 -11.27
CA SER A 3 -7.05 4.33 -10.67
C SER A 3 -6.96 4.37 -9.14
N CYS A 4 -7.88 5.08 -8.50
CA CYS A 4 -8.05 4.99 -7.06
C CYS A 4 -8.80 3.69 -6.73
N GLY A 5 -8.05 2.63 -6.43
CA GLY A 5 -8.58 1.33 -5.99
C GLY A 5 -7.81 0.74 -4.81
N LEU A 6 -8.55 0.18 -3.85
CA LEU A 6 -8.04 -0.48 -2.63
C LEU A 6 -8.02 -2.01 -2.72
N SER A 7 -8.31 -2.57 -3.88
CA SER A 7 -8.49 -4.01 -4.07
C SER A 7 -7.25 -4.62 -4.72
N TYR A 8 -6.30 -5.05 -3.90
CA TYR A 8 -5.13 -5.79 -4.37
C TYR A 8 -4.90 -7.05 -3.53
N PRO A 9 -4.53 -8.18 -4.17
CA PRO A 9 -4.24 -9.41 -3.43
C PRO A 9 -2.99 -9.22 -2.57
N ALA A 10 -3.03 -9.70 -1.33
CA ALA A 10 -1.88 -9.82 -0.45
C ALA A 10 -0.87 -10.82 -1.06
N LYS A 11 0.12 -10.31 -1.80
CA LYS A 11 1.16 -11.15 -2.43
C LYS A 11 2.46 -11.17 -1.65
N ASP A 12 2.71 -10.11 -0.89
CA ASP A 12 3.85 -9.98 -0.01
C ASP A 12 3.41 -10.45 1.39
N ASN A 13 3.99 -11.57 1.82
CA ASN A 13 3.90 -12.06 3.20
C ASN A 13 5.12 -11.59 3.99
N SER A 14 5.60 -10.37 3.72
CA SER A 14 6.75 -9.81 4.40
C SER A 14 6.47 -9.60 5.89
N ASP A 15 7.56 -9.61 6.66
CA ASP A 15 7.52 -9.31 8.09
C ASP A 15 6.87 -7.95 8.35
N TRP A 16 6.13 -7.85 9.46
CA TRP A 16 5.51 -6.60 9.85
C TRP A 16 6.56 -5.52 10.13
N VAL A 17 6.42 -4.40 9.43
CA VAL A 17 7.35 -3.27 9.55
C VAL A 17 6.67 -2.18 10.36
N HIS A 18 7.40 -1.57 11.30
CA HIS A 18 6.90 -0.40 12.00
C HIS A 18 6.79 0.79 11.03
N PHE A 19 5.73 1.58 11.15
CA PHE A 19 5.70 2.86 10.45
C PHE A 19 6.86 3.74 10.95
N PRO A 20 7.36 4.66 10.10
CA PRO A 20 8.43 5.55 10.52
C PRO A 20 7.93 6.51 11.61
N ALA A 21 8.86 7.27 12.22
CA ALA A 21 8.53 8.21 13.30
C ALA A 21 7.49 9.27 12.88
N ASN A 22 7.36 9.55 11.58
CA ASN A 22 6.36 10.44 11.02
C ASN A 22 5.05 9.72 10.68
N THR A 23 3.93 10.44 10.81
CA THR A 23 2.62 9.98 10.34
C THR A 23 2.66 9.73 8.84
N VAL A 24 2.19 8.55 8.45
CA VAL A 24 2.11 8.12 7.06
C VAL A 24 0.65 8.10 6.63
N THR A 25 0.32 8.73 5.51
CA THR A 25 -1.06 8.78 5.02
C THR A 25 -1.34 7.64 4.05
N LEU A 26 -2.32 6.80 4.36
CA LEU A 26 -2.82 5.75 3.49
C LEU A 26 -3.89 6.34 2.56
N ARG A 27 -3.78 6.08 1.26
CA ARG A 27 -4.70 6.59 0.22
C ARG A 27 -5.44 5.47 -0.50
N SER A 28 -6.56 5.82 -1.12
CA SER A 28 -7.37 4.89 -1.91
C SER A 28 -6.75 4.49 -3.24
N GLY A 29 -5.61 5.04 -3.62
CA GLY A 29 -4.87 4.69 -4.83
C GLY A 29 -3.44 5.21 -4.78
N PRO A 30 -2.59 4.77 -5.73
CA PRO A 30 -1.19 5.16 -5.80
C PRO A 30 -1.05 6.57 -6.43
N SER A 31 -1.81 7.53 -5.89
CA SER A 31 -1.78 8.93 -6.31
C SER A 31 -2.11 9.88 -5.17
N ASN A 32 -1.48 11.06 -5.16
CA ASN A 32 -1.79 12.11 -4.20
C ASN A 32 -3.21 12.69 -4.40
N SER A 33 -3.76 12.56 -5.60
CA SER A 33 -5.14 12.97 -5.90
C SER A 33 -6.19 12.00 -5.32
N CYS A 34 -5.79 10.79 -4.93
CA CYS A 34 -6.71 9.83 -4.33
C CYS A 34 -7.03 10.21 -2.87
N ILE A 35 -8.28 9.93 -2.47
CA ILE A 35 -8.77 10.23 -1.12
C ILE A 35 -7.92 9.49 -0.08
N GLN A 36 -7.74 10.14 1.07
CA GLN A 36 -7.12 9.50 2.23
C GLN A 36 -8.10 8.49 2.84
N THR A 37 -7.63 7.27 3.05
CA THR A 37 -8.42 6.17 3.63
C THR A 37 -8.07 5.92 5.09
N GLY A 38 -6.83 6.24 5.48
CA GLY A 38 -6.36 6.06 6.84
C GLY A 38 -4.99 6.68 7.06
N GLN A 39 -4.42 6.45 8.25
CA GLN A 39 -3.07 6.86 8.59
C GLN A 39 -2.34 5.76 9.38
N GLY A 40 -1.03 5.72 9.23
CA GLY A 40 -0.11 4.89 10.00
C GLY A 40 0.71 5.77 10.94
N LEU A 41 0.70 5.43 12.22
CA LEU A 41 1.47 6.09 13.27
C LEU A 41 2.69 5.23 13.65
N HIS A 42 3.75 5.85 14.17
CA HIS A 42 5.02 5.18 14.46
C HIS A 42 4.93 3.97 15.42
N ASP A 43 3.93 3.96 16.31
CA ASP A 43 3.65 2.89 17.26
C ASP A 43 2.89 1.72 16.61
N GLN A 44 2.44 1.89 15.37
CA GLN A 44 1.68 0.92 14.61
C GLN A 44 2.57 0.14 13.64
N ARG A 45 2.03 -0.98 13.18
CA ARG A 45 2.71 -1.87 12.24
C ARG A 45 1.98 -1.89 10.90
N ALA A 46 2.77 -1.79 9.85
CA ALA A 46 2.37 -1.97 8.48
C ALA A 46 2.75 -3.38 8.02
N GLN A 47 1.81 -4.05 7.37
CA GLN A 47 2.08 -5.22 6.55
C GLN A 47 2.12 -4.76 5.10
N TYR A 48 3.28 -4.88 4.46
CA TYR A 48 3.41 -4.59 3.03
C TYR A 48 2.80 -5.75 2.24
N LEU A 49 2.05 -5.42 1.20
CA LEU A 49 1.27 -6.39 0.43
C LEU A 49 1.77 -6.48 -1.01
N CYS A 50 2.05 -5.33 -1.63
CA CYS A 50 2.70 -5.23 -2.93
C CYS A 50 2.93 -3.74 -3.29
N TYR A 51 3.74 -3.46 -4.31
CA TYR A 51 3.97 -2.11 -4.83
C TYR A 51 3.52 -1.93 -6.29
N THR A 52 3.21 -0.71 -6.68
CA THR A 52 2.89 -0.35 -8.05
C THR A 52 3.46 1.03 -8.40
N PRO A 53 3.88 1.27 -9.65
CA PRO A 53 4.18 2.62 -10.11
C PRO A 53 2.90 3.48 -10.16
N GLY A 54 3.00 4.71 -9.68
CA GLY A 54 1.88 5.64 -9.57
C GLY A 54 2.30 7.09 -9.81
N ASP A 55 1.51 8.01 -9.28
CA ASP A 55 1.78 9.44 -9.40
C ASP A 55 2.98 9.84 -8.54
N GLY A 56 3.98 10.46 -9.17
CA GLY A 56 5.17 10.96 -8.49
C GLY A 56 6.12 9.89 -7.95
N GLY A 57 6.02 8.63 -8.39
CA GLY A 57 6.94 7.57 -7.98
C GLY A 57 6.27 6.20 -7.85
N THR A 58 6.86 5.33 -7.03
CA THR A 58 6.28 4.04 -6.66
C THR A 58 5.54 4.13 -5.33
N TRP A 59 4.49 3.33 -5.22
CA TRP A 59 3.62 3.28 -4.08
C TRP A 59 3.46 1.84 -3.62
N THR A 60 3.49 1.62 -2.32
CA THR A 60 3.25 0.33 -1.70
C THR A 60 1.85 0.30 -1.10
N PHE A 61 1.09 -0.72 -1.47
CA PHE A 61 -0.13 -1.09 -0.81
C PHE A 61 0.22 -1.82 0.48
N LEU A 62 -0.28 -1.29 1.59
CA LEU A 62 -0.05 -1.85 2.91
C LEU A 62 -1.32 -1.86 3.73
N ARG A 63 -1.33 -2.72 4.73
CA ARG A 63 -2.36 -2.79 5.75
C ARG A 63 -1.77 -2.44 7.10
N ASN A 64 -2.42 -1.52 7.79
CA ASN A 64 -2.15 -1.25 9.19
C ASN A 64 -2.73 -2.40 10.03
N THR A 65 -1.86 -3.20 10.65
CA THR A 65 -2.31 -4.34 11.46
C THR A 65 -2.89 -3.90 12.81
N SER A 66 -2.61 -2.66 13.24
CA SER A 66 -3.11 -2.12 14.52
C SER A 66 -4.53 -1.58 14.39
N THR A 67 -4.86 -0.87 13.31
CA THR A 67 -6.20 -0.31 13.08
C THR A 67 -7.06 -1.15 12.14
N GLY A 68 -6.43 -1.98 11.30
CA GLY A 68 -7.09 -2.72 10.24
C GLY A 68 -7.21 -1.94 8.92
N ASP A 69 -6.84 -0.66 8.91
CA ASP A 69 -6.91 0.19 7.72
C ASP A 69 -5.98 -0.28 6.61
N GLN A 70 -6.36 -0.03 5.36
CA GLN A 70 -5.57 -0.40 4.20
C GLN A 70 -5.54 0.72 3.16
N GLY A 71 -4.44 0.80 2.43
CA GLY A 71 -4.25 1.82 1.42
C GLY A 71 -2.84 1.90 0.88
N TRP A 72 -2.66 2.86 -0.01
CA TRP A 72 -1.42 3.14 -0.73
C TRP A 72 -0.62 4.21 -0.04
N VAL A 73 0.68 3.98 0.05
CA VAL A 73 1.65 4.93 0.59
C VAL A 73 2.83 5.02 -0.36
N ARG A 74 3.42 6.21 -0.54
CA ARG A 74 4.66 6.37 -1.30
C ARG A 74 5.81 5.62 -0.64
N ASP A 75 6.60 4.95 -1.46
CA ASP A 75 7.76 4.18 -0.99
C ASP A 75 8.80 5.06 -0.27
N ASP A 76 8.93 6.33 -0.68
CA ASP A 76 9.81 7.32 -0.03
C ASP A 76 9.40 7.66 1.42
N LEU A 77 8.14 7.41 1.78
CA LEU A 77 7.61 7.62 3.12
C LEU A 77 7.66 6.34 3.96
N LEU A 78 8.14 5.23 3.39
CA LEU A 78 8.17 3.93 4.04
C LEU A 78 9.60 3.48 4.35
N PRO A 79 9.81 2.81 5.49
CA PRO A 79 11.06 2.12 5.74
C PRO A 79 11.31 1.05 4.68
N LYS A 80 12.59 0.86 4.32
CA LYS A 80 13.04 -0.08 3.29
C LYS A 80 12.54 0.19 1.86
N TYR A 81 12.03 1.40 1.57
CA TYR A 81 11.47 1.76 0.26
C TYR A 81 10.24 0.91 -0.15
N GLY A 82 9.44 0.46 0.83
CA GLY A 82 8.19 -0.23 0.56
C GLY A 82 8.32 -1.74 0.30
N SER A 83 7.40 -2.30 -0.49
CA SER A 83 7.40 -3.73 -0.85
C SER A 83 8.32 -4.00 -2.05
N ASP A 84 8.99 -5.15 -2.05
CA ASP A 84 9.78 -5.62 -3.20
C ASP A 84 8.95 -6.40 -4.23
N LYS A 85 7.66 -6.61 -3.97
CA LYS A 85 6.76 -7.42 -4.83
C LYS A 85 5.78 -6.55 -5.58
N ARG A 86 5.80 -6.58 -6.92
CA ARG A 86 4.83 -5.82 -7.72
C ARG A 86 3.42 -6.35 -7.54
N CYS A 87 2.46 -5.44 -7.41
CA CYS A 87 1.06 -5.72 -7.62
C CYS A 87 0.91 -5.96 -9.13
N GLU A 88 0.93 -7.22 -9.58
CA GLU A 88 0.63 -7.52 -10.99
C GLU A 88 -0.71 -6.87 -11.35
N ASP A 89 -0.73 -6.08 -12.43
CA ASP A 89 -1.85 -5.29 -12.98
C ASP A 89 -3.11 -6.10 -13.34
N ASN A 90 -3.20 -7.35 -12.96
CA ASN A 90 -4.35 -8.20 -13.18
C ASN A 90 -4.34 -9.32 -12.14
N PRO A 91 -5.34 -9.45 -11.26
CA PRO A 91 -5.86 -10.81 -11.10
C PRO A 91 -6.21 -11.25 -12.53
N SER A 92 -5.60 -12.32 -13.05
CA SER A 92 -6.22 -13.01 -14.19
C SER A 92 -7.71 -13.08 -13.86
N PRO A 93 -8.62 -12.60 -14.73
CA PRO A 93 -10.04 -12.57 -14.44
C PRO A 93 -10.36 -13.96 -13.92
N ALA A 94 -10.78 -14.04 -12.66
CA ALA A 94 -11.09 -15.30 -12.02
C ALA A 94 -11.95 -16.06 -13.02
N PHE A 95 -11.43 -17.19 -13.50
CA PHE A 95 -12.00 -17.93 -14.62
C PHE A 95 -13.46 -18.19 -14.27
N VAL A 96 -14.37 -17.42 -14.88
CA VAL A 96 -15.81 -17.63 -14.73
C VAL A 96 -16.07 -18.96 -15.42
N ARG A 97 -16.37 -19.97 -14.61
CA ARG A 97 -16.71 -21.32 -15.08
C ARG A 97 -18.18 -21.39 -15.43
#